data_AF-A0A961S3C5-F1
#
_entry.id   AF-A0A961S3C5-F1
#
_cell.length_a   1.000
_cell.length_b   1.000
_cell.length_c   1.000
_cell.angle_alpha   90.00
_cell.angle_beta   90.00
_cell.angle_gamma   90.00
#
_symmetry.space_group_name_H-M   'P 1'
#
loop_
_entity.id
_entity.type
_entity.pdbx_description
1 polymer ?
#
loop_
_entity_poly.entity_id
_entity_poly.type
_entity_poly.pdbx_seq_one_letter_code
_entity_poly.pdbx_strand_id
1 'polypeptide(L)' 'MSEDAFNMSIRKFLKQVGVTSQREIEEVVRSGKVPGKSLKVRMVLSADGTSLNHVIDGEIELP' A
#
# COMPACT_ATOMS: atom_id res chain seq x y z
N MET A 1 -9.14 -22.16 -15.10
CA MET A 1 -8.30 -21.60 -14.01
C MET A 1 -8.95 -22.04 -12.71
N SER A 2 -8.20 -22.60 -11.75
CA SER A 2 -8.78 -22.96 -10.45
C SER A 2 -8.91 -21.72 -9.57
N GLU A 3 -9.90 -21.73 -8.69
CA GLU A 3 -10.10 -20.72 -7.64
C GLU A 3 -8.83 -20.56 -6.78
N ASP A 4 -8.07 -21.64 -6.58
CA ASP A 4 -6.78 -21.63 -5.90
C ASP A 4 -5.72 -20.79 -6.63
N ALA A 5 -5.62 -20.92 -7.95
CA ALA A 5 -4.67 -20.15 -8.75
C ALA A 5 -5.02 -18.65 -8.73
N PHE A 6 -6.32 -18.33 -8.80
CA PHE A 6 -6.82 -16.96 -8.66
C PHE A 6 -6.49 -16.37 -7.28
N ASN A 7 -6.85 -17.06 -6.20
CA ASN A 7 -6.57 -16.62 -4.83
C ASN A 7 -5.08 -16.46 -4.56
N MET A 8 -4.26 -17.37 -5.09
CA MET A 8 -2.80 -17.27 -4.96
C MET A 8 -2.24 -16.06 -5.73
N SER A 9 -2.78 -15.75 -6.91
CA SER A 9 -2.37 -14.56 -7.66
C SER A 9 -2.68 -13.25 -6.91
N ILE A 10 -3.86 -13.15 -6.28
CA ILE A 10 -4.24 -12.01 -5.43
C ILE A 10 -3.28 -11.88 -4.26
N ARG A 11 -3.04 -12.97 -3.52
CA ARG A 11 -2.12 -12.95 -2.37
C ARG A 11 -0.71 -12.51 -2.76
N LYS A 12 -0.21 -12.99 -3.91
CA LYS A 12 1.11 -12.60 -4.43
C LYS A 12 1.16 -11.10 -4.71
N PHE A 13 0.14 -10.56 -5.36
CA PHE A 13 0.04 -9.13 -5.64
C PHE A 13 0.00 -8.30 -4.36
N LEU A 14 -0.91 -8.62 -3.42
CA LEU A 14 -1.05 -7.89 -2.16
C LEU A 14 0.23 -7.95 -1.31
N LYS A 15 0.96 -9.07 -1.32
CA LYS A 15 2.26 -9.18 -0.64
C LYS A 15 3.30 -8.23 -1.25
N GLN A 16 3.36 -8.14 -2.58
CA GLN A 16 4.26 -7.22 -3.26
C GLN A 16 3.91 -5.76 -2.91
N VAL A 17 2.63 -5.39 -2.98
CA VAL A 17 2.15 -4.05 -2.60
C VAL A 17 2.55 -3.71 -1.17
N GLY A 18 2.30 -4.60 -0.21
CA GLY A 18 2.63 -4.37 1.20
C GLY A 18 4.12 -4.14 1.44
N VAL A 19 4.99 -5.03 0.92
CA VAL A 19 6.45 -4.93 1.12
C VAL A 19 7.03 -3.69 0.45
N THR A 20 6.60 -3.37 -0.77
CA THR A 20 7.07 -2.16 -1.46
C THR A 20 6.62 -0.90 -0.74
N SER A 21 5.33 -0.82 -0.35
CA SER A 21 4.79 0.37 0.35
C SER A 21 5.52 0.62 1.67
N GLN A 22 5.80 -0.44 2.44
CA GLN A 22 6.55 -0.33 3.69
C GLN A 22 7.94 0.28 3.46
N ARG A 23 8.69 -0.22 2.46
CA ARG A 23 10.03 0.27 2.16
C ARG A 23 10.03 1.76 1.79
N GLU A 24 9.09 2.18 0.95
CA GLU A 24 8.95 3.59 0.55
C GLU A 24 8.61 4.49 1.76
N ILE A 25 7.71 4.03 2.63
CA ILE A 25 7.38 4.75 3.88
C ILE A 25 8.62 4.90 4.76
N GLU A 26 9.35 3.81 5.00
CA GLU A 26 10.58 3.84 5.81
C GLU A 26 11.66 4.76 5.23
N GLU A 27 11.80 4.80 3.90
CA GLU A 27 12.75 5.69 3.22
C GLU A 27 12.39 7.15 3.42
N VAL A 28 11.11 7.50 3.26
CA VAL A 28 10.60 8.86 3.50
C VAL A 28 10.82 9.26 4.96
N VAL A 29 10.50 8.39 5.91
CA VAL A 29 10.72 8.64 7.35
C VAL A 29 12.21 8.86 7.64
N ARG A 30 13.08 8.01 7.10
CA ARG A 30 14.54 8.11 7.28
C ARG A 30 15.15 9.37 6.65
N SER A 31 14.55 9.87 5.57
CA SER A 31 15.01 11.10 4.91
C SER A 31 14.81 12.37 5.76
N GLY A 32 14.07 12.29 6.88
CA GLY A 32 13.84 13.41 7.79
C GLY A 32 12.92 14.48 7.22
N LYS A 33 12.27 14.23 6.08
CA LYS A 33 11.37 15.18 5.39
C LYS A 33 9.93 15.15 5.90
N VAL A 34 9.64 14.42 6.98
CA VAL A 34 8.29 14.32 7.53
C VAL A 34 8.14 15.30 8.71
N PRO A 35 7.37 16.39 8.55
CA PRO A 35 7.14 17.32 9.63
C PRO A 35 6.16 16.72 10.65
N GLY A 36 6.52 16.76 11.94
CA GLY A 36 5.64 16.36 13.05
C GLY A 36 5.88 14.95 13.58
N LYS A 37 4.86 14.39 14.25
CA LYS A 37 4.92 13.07 14.92
C LYS A 37 4.19 11.97 14.15
N SER A 38 3.52 12.31 13.05
CA SER A 38 2.71 11.37 12.28
C SER A 38 2.80 11.65 10.77
N LEU A 39 2.69 10.59 9.98
CA LEU A 39 2.68 10.61 8.53
C LEU A 39 1.29 10.20 8.03
N LYS A 40 0.58 11.14 7.40
CA LYS A 40 -0.67 10.83 6.71
C LYS A 40 -0.35 10.16 5.38
N VAL A 41 -0.93 8.98 5.16
CA VAL A 41 -0.74 8.18 3.95
C VAL A 41 -2.08 7.88 3.29
N ARG A 42 -2.05 7.74 1.97
CA ARG A 42 -3.19 7.33 1.15
C ARG A 42 -2.76 6.25 0.18
N MET A 43 -3.53 5.17 0.11
CA MET A 43 -3.39 4.13 -0.90
C MET A 43 -4.63 4.14 -1.81
N VAL A 44 -4.40 3.96 -3.11
CA VAL A 44 -5.48 3.87 -4.12
C VAL A 44 -5.34 2.55 -4.85
N LEU A 45 -6.37 1.71 -4.76
CA LEU A 45 -6.50 0.49 -5.54
C LEU A 45 -7.48 0.74 -6.69
N SER A 46 -6.96 0.69 -7.91
CA SER A 46 -7.77 0.82 -9.13
C SER A 46 -7.48 -0.33 -10.08
N ALA A 47 -8.45 -0.65 -10.94
CA ALA A 47 -8.27 -1.63 -12.01
C ALA A 47 -8.90 -1.13 -13.31
N ASP A 48 -8.08 -1.04 -14.34
CA ASP A 48 -8.46 -0.54 -15.66
C ASP A 48 -9.60 -1.36 -16.27
N GLY A 49 -10.55 -0.67 -16.90
CA GLY A 49 -11.73 -1.30 -17.51
C GLY A 49 -12.78 -1.80 -16.51
N THR A 50 -12.64 -1.46 -15.22
CA THR A 50 -13.61 -1.77 -14.18
C THR A 50 -14.03 -0.52 -13.41
N SER A 51 -15.10 -0.62 -12.61
CA SER A 51 -15.49 0.43 -11.66
C SER A 51 -14.71 0.38 -10.35
N LEU A 52 -13.64 -0.43 -10.26
CA LEU A 52 -12.85 -0.56 -9.06
C LEU A 52 -11.99 0.69 -8.88
N ASN A 53 -12.36 1.52 -7.91
CA ASN A 53 -11.57 2.63 -7.41
C ASN A 53 -11.78 2.73 -5.89
N HIS A 54 -10.85 2.18 -5.13
CA HIS A 54 -10.93 2.12 -3.67
C HIS A 54 -9.78 2.90 -3.05
N VAL A 55 -10.12 3.81 -2.14
CA VAL A 55 -9.16 4.66 -1.45
C VAL A 55 -9.11 4.26 0.03
N ILE A 56 -7.90 4.09 0.53
CA ILE A 56 -7.62 3.81 1.94
C ILE A 56 -6.76 4.97 2.45
N ASP A 57 -7.30 5.72 3.41
CA ASP A 57 -6.56 6.75 4.13
C ASP A 57 -6.10 6.20 5.49
N GLY A 58 -4.88 6.57 5.90
CA GLY A 58 -4.30 6.13 7.16
C GLY A 58 -3.31 7.15 7.73
N GLU A 59 -2.98 6.97 9.00
CA GLU A 59 -1.98 7.77 9.72
C GLU A 59 -0.98 6.82 10.38
N ILE A 60 0.31 7.08 10.16
CA ILE A 60 1.42 6.28 10.68
C ILE A 60 2.13 7.11 11.73
N GLU A 61 2.21 6.61 12.96
CA GLU A 61 3.01 7.22 14.01
C GLU A 61 4.49 7.04 13.71
N LEU A 62 5.25 8.13 13.85
CA LEU A 62 6.69 8.14 13.62
C LEU A 62 7.42 7.76 14.92
N PRO A 63 8.52 6.98 14.82
CA PRO A 63 9.34 6.61 15.97
C PRO A 63 10.11 7.80 16.56
#